data_AF-A0A6P6N2H5-F1
#
_entry.id   AF-A0A6P6N2H5-F1
#
_cell.length_a   1.000
_cell.length_b   1.000
_cell.length_c   1.000
_cell.angle_alpha   90.00
_cell.angle_beta   90.00
_cell.angle_gamma   90.00
#
_symmetry.space_group_name_H-M   'P 1'
#
loop_
_entity.id
_entity.type
_entity.pdbx_description
1 polymer ?
#
loop_
_entity_poly.entity_id
_entity_poly.type
_entity_poly.pdbx_seq_one_letter_code
_entity_poly.pdbx_strand_id
1 'polypeptide(L)'
;MTGRDSSQIRVDGPPQGGVQYETLPVIKDGSPILRDMAFSLDNSYIYVMSERQVTRVPIESCEQYGTCGECLSSGDPHCGWCVLHNICSQRDRCERANEPYRFAATLTQCVKATVYPDSIAVSEPSVPLLVKVTDVPDLSAGITCSFGNLTEVEGRVDGNQILCTSPAAKDVPIIPTDQDWSGVELRLNSKETGQMLISTEVKFYNCSVHQLCLSCVTSSFRCHWCKYRNLCTHDPSSCSFQRDASMPQ
;
A
#
# COMPACT_ATOMS: atom_id res chain seq x y z
N MET A 1 -22.86 22.95 -29.05
CA MET A 1 -21.78 22.33 -28.24
C MET A 1 -20.52 22.35 -29.08
N THR A 2 -19.60 23.26 -28.80
CA THR A 2 -18.27 23.28 -29.45
C THR A 2 -17.42 22.23 -28.77
N GLY A 3 -17.46 20.98 -29.27
CA GLY A 3 -16.68 19.87 -28.75
C GLY A 3 -15.20 20.06 -29.07
N ARG A 4 -14.47 20.66 -28.13
CA ARG A 4 -13.01 20.80 -28.18
C ARG A 4 -12.29 19.61 -27.55
N ASP A 5 -13.00 18.89 -26.68
CA ASP A 5 -12.51 17.73 -25.94
C ASP A 5 -13.35 16.49 -26.25
N SER A 6 -12.73 15.31 -26.14
CA SER A 6 -13.43 14.02 -26.22
C SER A 6 -13.88 13.60 -24.82
N SER A 7 -15.18 13.42 -24.64
CA SER A 7 -15.75 12.98 -23.35
C SER A 7 -15.96 11.48 -23.38
N GLN A 8 -15.45 10.79 -22.36
CA GLN A 8 -15.71 9.37 -22.15
C GLN A 8 -16.87 9.20 -21.16
N ILE A 9 -17.88 8.45 -21.59
CA ILE A 9 -19.14 8.30 -20.87
C ILE A 9 -19.40 6.80 -20.67
N ARG A 10 -19.59 6.41 -19.41
CA ARG A 10 -20.14 5.11 -19.05
C ARG A 10 -21.65 5.18 -19.17
N VAL A 11 -22.24 4.23 -19.88
CA VAL A 11 -23.70 4.16 -20.05
C VAL A 11 -24.29 3.36 -18.88
N ASP A 12 -25.17 4.00 -18.11
CA ASP A 12 -25.81 3.39 -16.93
C ASP A 12 -27.33 3.32 -17.16
N GLY A 13 -28.00 2.31 -16.60
CA GLY A 13 -29.47 2.23 -16.68
C GLY A 13 -30.17 3.39 -15.95
N PRO A 14 -31.49 3.56 -16.14
CA PRO A 14 -32.28 4.51 -15.33
C PRO A 14 -32.10 4.23 -13.83
N PRO A 15 -31.98 5.27 -12.96
CA PRO A 15 -32.26 6.69 -13.25
C PRO A 15 -31.05 7.49 -13.77
N GLN A 16 -29.86 6.90 -13.82
CA GLN A 16 -28.61 7.65 -14.05
C GLN A 16 -28.35 7.90 -15.54
N GLY A 17 -28.70 6.96 -16.44
CA GLY A 17 -28.61 7.10 -17.90
C GLY A 17 -27.18 7.02 -18.44
N GLY A 18 -26.27 7.83 -17.91
CA GLY A 18 -24.86 7.78 -18.22
C GLY A 18 -24.05 8.75 -17.39
N VAL A 19 -22.83 8.36 -17.05
CA VAL A 19 -21.92 9.13 -16.22
C VAL A 19 -20.65 9.37 -17.00
N GLN A 20 -20.30 10.64 -17.19
CA GLN A 20 -19.01 11.03 -17.73
C GLN A 20 -17.94 10.78 -16.68
N TYR A 21 -16.94 9.96 -17.01
CA TYR A 21 -15.84 9.63 -16.09
C TYR A 21 -14.51 10.27 -16.50
N GLU A 22 -14.34 10.62 -17.78
CA GLU A 22 -13.11 11.26 -18.27
C GLU A 22 -13.37 12.29 -19.39
N THR A 23 -12.47 13.27 -19.51
CA THR A 23 -12.42 14.23 -20.62
C THR A 23 -10.98 14.36 -21.09
N LEU A 24 -10.74 14.07 -22.37
CA LEU A 24 -9.40 14.10 -22.95
C LEU A 24 -9.26 15.26 -23.94
N PRO A 25 -8.20 16.09 -23.81
CA PRO A 25 -7.85 17.08 -24.83
C PRO A 25 -7.18 16.38 -26.02
N VAL A 26 -7.98 16.01 -27.04
CA VAL A 26 -7.51 15.21 -28.18
C VAL A 26 -6.86 16.04 -29.27
N ILE A 27 -7.31 17.29 -29.47
CA ILE A 27 -6.89 18.16 -30.57
C ILE A 27 -6.11 19.35 -30.01
N LYS A 28 -4.79 19.37 -30.25
CA LYS A 28 -3.85 20.33 -29.62
C LYS A 28 -4.09 21.78 -30.01
N ASP A 29 -4.59 22.02 -31.22
CA ASP A 29 -4.88 23.38 -31.72
C ASP A 29 -6.29 23.87 -31.33
N GLY A 30 -7.04 23.08 -30.55
CA GLY A 30 -8.38 23.40 -30.08
C GLY A 30 -9.46 23.35 -31.15
N SER A 31 -9.16 22.82 -32.34
CA SER A 31 -10.14 22.67 -33.42
C SER A 31 -11.30 21.75 -33.01
N PRO A 32 -12.53 22.00 -33.47
CA PRO A 32 -13.67 21.15 -33.16
C PRO A 32 -13.49 19.72 -33.67
N ILE A 33 -13.95 18.75 -32.88
CA ILE A 33 -14.03 17.35 -33.28
C ILE A 33 -15.19 17.14 -34.26
N LEU A 34 -14.91 16.49 -35.39
CA LEU A 34 -15.90 16.10 -36.39
C LEU A 34 -16.72 14.89 -35.92
N ARG A 35 -17.90 14.70 -36.52
CA ARG A 35 -18.85 13.64 -36.10
C ARG A 35 -18.35 12.23 -36.38
N ASP A 36 -17.55 12.07 -37.43
CA ASP A 36 -17.09 10.77 -37.87
C ASP A 36 -15.97 10.29 -36.94
N MET A 37 -16.26 9.19 -36.24
CA MET A 37 -15.33 8.49 -35.37
C MET A 37 -15.41 7.01 -35.69
N ALA A 38 -14.29 6.30 -35.60
CA ALA A 38 -14.23 4.87 -35.86
C ALA A 38 -13.33 4.18 -34.84
N PHE A 39 -13.71 2.97 -34.42
CA PHE A 39 -12.86 2.13 -33.60
C PHE A 39 -11.79 1.41 -34.43
N SER A 40 -10.67 1.09 -33.81
CA SER A 40 -9.76 0.08 -34.34
C SER A 40 -10.43 -1.30 -34.36
N LEU A 41 -9.89 -2.24 -35.15
CA LEU A 41 -10.47 -3.57 -35.32
C LEU A 41 -10.55 -4.38 -34.03
N ASP A 42 -9.63 -4.13 -33.10
CA ASP A 42 -9.53 -4.73 -31.77
C ASP A 42 -10.25 -3.92 -30.68
N ASN A 43 -10.89 -2.81 -31.04
CA ASN A 43 -11.52 -1.87 -30.11
C ASN A 43 -10.57 -1.40 -28.99
N SER A 44 -9.28 -1.20 -29.27
CA SER A 44 -8.36 -0.60 -28.28
C SER A 44 -8.13 0.90 -28.50
N TYR A 45 -8.54 1.41 -29.66
CA TYR A 45 -8.42 2.82 -30.02
C TYR A 45 -9.70 3.34 -30.67
N ILE A 46 -9.95 4.64 -30.49
CA ILE A 46 -10.89 5.42 -31.28
C ILE A 46 -10.13 6.45 -32.11
N TYR A 47 -10.41 6.49 -33.41
CA TYR A 47 -9.91 7.49 -34.32
C TYR A 47 -10.87 8.68 -34.31
N VAL A 48 -10.33 9.84 -33.91
CA VAL A 48 -11.05 11.11 -33.81
C VAL A 48 -10.38 12.09 -34.76
N MET A 49 -11.15 12.94 -35.43
CA MET A 49 -10.59 13.87 -36.42
C MET A 49 -11.14 15.29 -36.28
N SER A 50 -10.32 16.25 -36.67
CA SER A 50 -10.68 17.65 -36.93
C SER A 50 -10.53 17.93 -38.44
N GLU A 51 -10.77 19.18 -38.86
CA GLU A 51 -10.54 19.58 -40.25
C GLU A 51 -9.08 19.39 -40.73
N ARG A 52 -8.12 19.34 -39.81
CA ARG A 52 -6.68 19.39 -40.13
C ARG A 52 -5.86 18.24 -39.55
N GLN A 53 -6.46 17.40 -38.72
CA GLN A 53 -5.73 16.35 -38.01
C GLN A 53 -6.62 15.12 -37.76
N VAL A 54 -6.02 13.93 -37.86
CA VAL A 54 -6.58 12.69 -37.32
C VAL A 54 -5.72 12.26 -36.14
N THR A 55 -6.35 11.99 -35.00
CA THR A 55 -5.70 11.54 -33.77
C THR A 55 -6.25 10.18 -33.38
N ARG A 56 -5.36 9.23 -33.12
CA ARG A 56 -5.69 7.93 -32.55
C ARG A 56 -5.64 8.05 -31.03
N VAL A 57 -6.78 7.83 -30.37
CA VAL A 57 -6.96 7.96 -28.92
C VAL A 57 -7.14 6.57 -28.33
N PRO A 58 -6.38 6.15 -27.30
CA PRO A 58 -6.65 4.89 -26.60
C PRO A 58 -8.03 4.95 -25.94
N ILE A 59 -8.77 3.83 -25.93
CA ILE A 59 -10.07 3.80 -25.26
C ILE A 59 -9.93 3.99 -23.76
N GLU A 60 -8.87 3.45 -23.19
CA GLU A 60 -8.60 3.45 -21.76
C GLU A 60 -7.16 3.86 -21.46
N SER A 61 -6.96 4.53 -20.33
CA SER A 61 -5.64 4.89 -19.82
C SER A 61 -5.48 4.48 -18.36
N CYS A 62 -5.91 3.26 -18.01
CA CYS A 62 -5.95 2.75 -16.63
C CYS A 62 -4.62 2.89 -15.87
N GLU A 63 -3.49 2.80 -16.57
CA GLU A 63 -2.14 2.92 -15.98
C GLU A 63 -1.91 4.28 -15.28
N GLN A 64 -2.78 5.28 -15.50
CA GLN A 64 -2.75 6.55 -14.78
C GLN A 64 -3.09 6.44 -13.29
N TYR A 65 -3.79 5.38 -12.88
CA TYR A 65 -4.18 5.18 -11.49
C TYR A 65 -3.13 4.35 -10.74
N GLY A 66 -2.48 4.97 -9.75
CA GLY A 66 -1.33 4.40 -9.06
C GLY A 66 -1.69 3.47 -7.89
N THR A 67 -2.95 3.47 -7.47
CA THR A 67 -3.42 2.64 -6.35
C THR A 67 -4.72 1.91 -6.69
N CYS A 68 -4.97 0.78 -6.02
CA CYS A 68 -6.22 0.03 -6.17
C CYS A 68 -7.45 0.90 -5.89
N GLY A 69 -7.36 1.78 -4.89
CA GLY A 69 -8.42 2.71 -4.52
C GLY A 69 -8.74 3.70 -5.65
N GLU A 70 -7.73 4.37 -6.21
CA GLU A 70 -7.90 5.29 -7.35
C GLU A 70 -8.44 4.55 -8.58
N CYS A 71 -7.88 3.39 -8.90
CA CYS A 71 -8.26 2.57 -10.04
C CYS A 71 -9.74 2.20 -10.01
N LEU A 72 -10.22 1.67 -8.88
CA LEU A 72 -11.58 1.15 -8.74
C LEU A 72 -12.60 2.22 -8.32
N SER A 73 -12.14 3.44 -8.02
CA SER A 73 -13.00 4.61 -7.77
C SER A 73 -13.10 5.56 -8.97
N SER A 74 -12.28 5.35 -10.01
CA SER A 74 -12.27 6.13 -11.25
C SER A 74 -13.63 6.18 -11.96
N GLY A 75 -14.41 5.11 -11.84
CA GLY A 75 -15.65 4.93 -12.58
C GLY A 75 -15.45 4.46 -14.02
N ASP A 76 -14.20 4.31 -14.48
CA ASP A 76 -13.86 3.78 -15.81
C ASP A 76 -14.18 2.27 -15.86
N PRO A 77 -15.13 1.83 -16.71
CA PRO A 77 -15.55 0.44 -16.79
C PRO A 77 -14.47 -0.51 -17.36
N HIS A 78 -13.41 0.02 -17.99
CA HIS A 78 -12.32 -0.79 -18.55
C HIS A 78 -11.28 -1.15 -17.50
N CYS A 79 -11.23 -0.41 -16.39
CA CYS A 79 -10.16 -0.50 -15.42
C CYS A 79 -10.45 -1.46 -14.27
N GLY A 80 -9.45 -2.26 -13.93
CA GLY A 80 -9.40 -2.99 -12.67
C GLY A 80 -7.96 -3.18 -12.20
N TRP A 81 -7.82 -3.74 -11.00
CA TRP A 81 -6.52 -3.80 -10.33
C TRP A 81 -5.90 -5.19 -10.44
N CYS A 82 -4.72 -5.27 -11.07
CA CYS A 82 -3.96 -6.51 -11.20
C CYS A 82 -3.10 -6.72 -9.95
N VAL A 83 -3.59 -7.55 -9.02
CA VAL A 83 -3.15 -7.57 -7.62
C VAL A 83 -1.66 -7.85 -7.45
N LEU A 84 -1.13 -8.91 -8.08
CA LEU A 84 0.31 -9.25 -7.94
C LEU A 84 1.24 -8.38 -8.78
N HIS A 85 0.72 -7.62 -9.74
CA HIS A 85 1.51 -6.74 -10.59
C HIS A 85 1.50 -5.29 -10.10
N ASN A 86 0.60 -4.95 -9.17
CA ASN A 86 0.49 -3.61 -8.59
C ASN A 86 0.20 -2.52 -9.62
N ILE A 87 -0.65 -2.83 -10.61
CA ILE A 87 -1.01 -1.93 -11.70
C ILE A 87 -2.52 -1.92 -11.92
N CYS A 88 -3.04 -0.76 -12.32
CA CYS A 88 -4.39 -0.63 -12.84
C CYS A 88 -4.36 -0.89 -14.35
N SER A 89 -5.15 -1.85 -14.82
CA SER A 89 -5.14 -2.30 -16.21
C SER A 89 -6.48 -2.92 -16.61
N GLN A 90 -6.63 -3.20 -17.91
CA GLN A 90 -7.71 -4.06 -18.37
C GLN A 90 -7.51 -5.51 -17.89
N ARG A 91 -8.62 -6.24 -17.74
CA ARG A 91 -8.58 -7.66 -17.36
C ARG A 91 -7.68 -8.49 -18.27
N ASP A 92 -7.76 -8.30 -19.58
CA ASP A 92 -7.01 -9.09 -20.56
C ASP A 92 -5.50 -8.75 -20.58
N ARG A 93 -5.11 -7.61 -20.01
CA ARG A 93 -3.70 -7.22 -19.83
C ARG A 93 -3.11 -7.66 -18.48
N CYS A 94 -3.94 -8.21 -17.58
CA CYS A 94 -3.49 -8.73 -16.30
C CYS A 94 -3.21 -10.24 -16.43
N GLU A 95 -1.95 -10.62 -16.21
CA GLU A 95 -1.56 -12.03 -16.29
C GLU A 95 -2.32 -12.87 -15.25
N ARG A 96 -2.87 -14.01 -15.69
CA ARG A 96 -3.65 -14.94 -14.86
C ARG A 96 -4.88 -14.30 -14.19
N ALA A 97 -5.46 -13.24 -14.76
CA ALA A 97 -6.62 -12.53 -14.19
C ALA A 97 -7.88 -13.40 -13.94
N ASN A 98 -7.96 -14.59 -14.55
CA ASN A 98 -9.05 -15.54 -14.36
C ASN A 98 -8.92 -16.36 -13.06
N GLU A 99 -7.77 -16.30 -12.39
CA GLU A 99 -7.58 -16.97 -11.10
C GLU A 99 -8.19 -16.17 -9.94
N PRO A 100 -8.61 -16.84 -8.84
CA PRO A 100 -9.20 -16.18 -7.69
C PRO A 100 -8.30 -15.06 -7.14
N TYR A 101 -8.89 -13.89 -6.90
CA TYR A 101 -8.24 -12.71 -6.31
C TYR A 101 -7.04 -12.15 -7.09
N ARG A 102 -6.78 -12.57 -8.34
CA ARG A 102 -5.72 -11.96 -9.16
C ARG A 102 -6.10 -10.63 -9.78
N PHE A 103 -7.38 -10.41 -10.02
CA PHE A 103 -7.91 -9.18 -10.59
C PHE A 103 -9.08 -8.67 -9.76
N ALA A 104 -8.92 -7.51 -9.14
CA ALA A 104 -9.97 -6.84 -8.40
C ALA A 104 -10.75 -5.91 -9.34
N ALA A 105 -12.07 -6.08 -9.34
CA ALA A 105 -13.01 -5.28 -10.13
C ALA A 105 -13.88 -4.37 -9.26
N THR A 106 -13.91 -4.58 -7.94
CA THR A 106 -14.64 -3.74 -7.00
C THR A 106 -13.74 -3.27 -5.87
N LEU A 107 -14.00 -2.08 -5.33
CA LEU A 107 -13.21 -1.48 -4.26
C LEU A 107 -13.06 -2.39 -3.02
N THR A 108 -14.05 -3.25 -2.76
CA THR A 108 -14.04 -4.23 -1.67
C THR A 108 -13.00 -5.33 -1.83
N GLN A 109 -12.49 -5.55 -3.04
CA GLN A 109 -11.49 -6.56 -3.39
C GLN A 109 -10.05 -6.01 -3.36
N CYS A 110 -9.85 -4.75 -2.98
CA CYS A 110 -8.52 -4.22 -2.74
C CYS A 110 -7.88 -4.92 -1.53
N VAL A 111 -6.62 -5.32 -1.69
CA VAL A 111 -5.82 -5.96 -0.65
C VAL A 111 -5.74 -5.08 0.59
N LYS A 112 -5.83 -5.70 1.76
CA LYS A 112 -5.62 -5.05 3.06
C LYS A 112 -4.59 -5.83 3.85
N ALA A 113 -3.72 -5.12 4.55
CA ALA A 113 -2.71 -5.71 5.44
C ALA A 113 -2.89 -5.20 6.86
N THR A 114 -2.67 -6.08 7.83
CA THR A 114 -2.61 -5.76 9.26
C THR A 114 -1.37 -6.41 9.85
N VAL A 115 -0.62 -5.67 10.67
CA VAL A 115 0.64 -6.12 11.23
C VAL A 115 0.52 -6.23 12.75
N TYR A 116 1.07 -7.30 13.32
CA TYR A 116 1.15 -7.49 14.75
C TYR A 116 2.52 -8.04 15.18
N PRO A 117 3.22 -7.39 16.13
CA PRO A 117 2.95 -6.04 16.63
C PRO A 117 3.16 -4.96 15.55
N ASP A 118 2.41 -3.86 15.61
CA ASP A 118 2.55 -2.70 14.71
C ASP A 118 3.62 -1.69 15.17
N SER A 119 4.21 -1.94 16.34
CA SER A 119 5.20 -1.10 16.98
C SER A 119 6.27 -1.94 17.69
N ILE A 120 7.53 -1.56 17.54
CA ILE A 120 8.71 -2.30 18.05
C ILE A 120 9.63 -1.33 18.79
N ALA A 121 10.12 -1.73 19.96
CA ALA A 121 11.16 -0.98 20.66
C ALA A 121 12.50 -1.14 19.92
N VAL A 122 13.22 -0.04 19.66
CA VAL A 122 14.54 -0.09 19.00
C VAL A 122 15.58 -0.92 19.77
N SER A 123 15.39 -1.08 21.08
CA SER A 123 16.18 -1.91 21.99
C SER A 123 15.92 -3.42 21.83
N GLU A 124 14.85 -3.81 21.13
CA GLU A 124 14.48 -5.19 20.84
C GLU A 124 14.46 -5.41 19.31
N PRO A 125 15.64 -5.62 18.69
CA PRO A 125 15.72 -5.92 17.26
C PRO A 125 15.28 -7.36 16.96
N SER A 126 15.08 -7.68 15.67
CA SER A 126 14.78 -9.04 15.20
C SER A 126 13.49 -9.64 15.76
N VAL A 127 12.46 -8.82 15.91
CA VAL A 127 11.13 -9.22 16.40
C VAL A 127 10.34 -9.88 15.28
N PRO A 128 9.72 -11.06 15.50
CA PRO A 128 8.83 -11.67 14.53
C PRO A 128 7.52 -10.88 14.43
N LEU A 129 7.18 -10.45 13.22
CA LEU A 129 5.96 -9.74 12.86
C LEU A 129 5.02 -10.66 12.09
N LEU A 130 3.78 -10.77 12.58
CA LEU A 130 2.70 -11.44 11.88
C LEU A 130 1.95 -10.43 11.00
N VAL A 131 2.04 -10.60 9.70
CA VAL A 131 1.33 -9.78 8.71
C VAL A 131 0.16 -10.60 8.16
N LYS A 132 -1.07 -10.17 8.47
CA LYS A 132 -2.29 -10.80 7.95
C LYS A 132 -2.81 -9.98 6.78
N VAL A 133 -2.99 -10.64 5.65
CA VAL A 133 -3.51 -10.05 4.41
C VAL A 133 -4.91 -10.58 4.07
N THR A 134 -5.72 -9.77 3.41
CA THR A 134 -7.03 -10.17 2.86
C THR A 134 -7.13 -9.84 1.38
N ASP A 135 -8.03 -10.51 0.67
CA ASP A 135 -8.30 -10.27 -0.76
C ASP A 135 -7.08 -10.49 -1.65
N VAL A 136 -6.21 -11.43 -1.27
CA VAL A 136 -5.00 -11.83 -1.99
C VAL A 136 -5.18 -13.17 -2.71
N PRO A 137 -4.50 -13.38 -3.84
CA PRO A 137 -4.43 -14.69 -4.48
C PRO A 137 -3.51 -15.64 -3.68
N ASP A 138 -3.30 -16.85 -4.21
CA ASP A 138 -2.35 -17.79 -3.64
C ASP A 138 -0.92 -17.20 -3.61
N LEU A 139 -0.31 -17.19 -2.42
CA LEU A 139 1.02 -16.64 -2.15
C LEU A 139 2.09 -17.73 -2.02
N SER A 140 1.79 -18.96 -2.44
CA SER A 140 2.70 -20.12 -2.37
C SER A 140 4.04 -19.93 -3.10
N ALA A 141 4.10 -19.06 -4.11
CA ALA A 141 5.34 -18.66 -4.78
C ALA A 141 6.34 -17.97 -3.82
N GLY A 142 5.84 -17.42 -2.71
CA GLY A 142 6.60 -16.80 -1.64
C GLY A 142 6.53 -15.27 -1.67
N ILE A 143 6.84 -14.68 -0.52
CA ILE A 143 6.83 -13.23 -0.29
C ILE A 143 8.18 -12.81 0.30
N THR A 144 8.67 -11.63 -0.08
CA THR A 144 9.73 -10.94 0.67
C THR A 144 9.15 -9.75 1.43
N CYS A 145 9.68 -9.50 2.62
CA CYS A 145 9.30 -8.39 3.47
C CYS A 145 10.43 -7.36 3.43
N SER A 146 10.16 -6.18 2.87
CA SER A 146 11.11 -5.08 2.74
C SER A 146 10.75 -3.97 3.73
N PHE A 147 11.67 -3.65 4.63
CA PHE A 147 11.53 -2.59 5.62
C PHE A 147 12.21 -1.31 5.12
N GLY A 148 11.47 -0.48 4.39
CA GLY A 148 11.99 0.70 3.72
C GLY A 148 13.24 0.37 2.90
N ASN A 149 14.33 1.09 3.15
CA ASN A 149 15.64 0.82 2.55
C ASN A 149 16.60 0.13 3.54
N LEU A 150 16.10 -0.37 4.68
CA LEU A 150 16.91 -0.91 5.77
C LEU A 150 17.30 -2.36 5.50
N THR A 151 16.32 -3.23 5.32
CA THR A 151 16.51 -4.67 5.15
C THR A 151 15.42 -5.27 4.29
N GLU A 152 15.75 -6.36 3.60
CA GLU A 152 14.79 -7.25 2.94
C GLU A 152 15.02 -8.67 3.46
N VAL A 153 13.93 -9.32 3.89
CA VAL A 153 13.96 -10.67 4.48
C VAL A 153 12.92 -11.56 3.81
N GLU A 154 13.15 -12.87 3.86
CA GLU A 154 12.15 -13.82 3.39
C GLU A 154 10.97 -13.89 4.37
N GLY A 155 9.75 -13.77 3.85
CA GLY A 155 8.53 -13.98 4.62
C GLY A 155 8.11 -15.44 4.59
N ARG A 156 7.85 -16.03 5.76
CA ARG A 156 7.26 -17.37 5.84
C ARG A 156 5.76 -17.28 5.65
N VAL A 157 5.28 -17.77 4.51
CA VAL A 157 3.87 -17.74 4.12
C VAL A 157 3.13 -18.97 4.68
N ASP A 158 1.99 -18.72 5.33
CA ASP A 158 1.02 -19.72 5.77
C ASP A 158 -0.39 -19.22 5.41
N GLY A 159 -0.85 -19.59 4.21
CA GLY A 159 -2.10 -19.08 3.65
C GLY A 159 -2.09 -17.56 3.50
N ASN A 160 -2.90 -16.87 4.30
CA ASN A 160 -3.02 -15.40 4.31
C ASN A 160 -2.23 -14.71 5.44
N GLN A 161 -1.36 -15.46 6.11
CA GLN A 161 -0.47 -14.96 7.17
C GLN A 161 0.97 -15.05 6.68
N ILE A 162 1.71 -13.96 6.82
CA ILE A 162 3.13 -13.88 6.49
C ILE A 162 3.87 -13.54 7.77
N LEU A 163 4.82 -14.39 8.17
CA LEU A 163 5.72 -14.12 9.27
C LEU A 163 7.00 -13.48 8.72
N CYS A 164 7.25 -12.23 9.06
CA CYS A 164 8.46 -11.47 8.72
C CYS A 164 9.29 -11.22 9.97
N THR A 165 10.61 -11.18 9.88
CA THR A 165 11.48 -10.77 11.00
C THR A 165 11.87 -9.31 10.83
N SER A 166 11.72 -8.48 11.86
CA SER A 166 12.12 -7.07 11.82
C SER A 166 13.65 -6.90 11.67
N PRO A 167 14.14 -5.71 11.29
CA PRO A 167 15.56 -5.46 11.09
C PRO A 167 16.44 -5.88 12.28
N ALA A 168 17.66 -6.32 11.97
CA ALA A 168 18.67 -6.64 12.98
C ALA A 168 19.21 -5.38 13.65
N ALA A 169 19.88 -5.52 14.80
CA ALA A 169 20.37 -4.40 15.62
C ALA A 169 21.16 -3.33 14.84
N LYS A 170 21.91 -3.76 13.82
CA LYS A 170 22.73 -2.89 12.96
C LYS A 170 21.93 -2.05 11.94
N ASP A 171 20.70 -2.46 11.64
CA ASP A 171 19.85 -1.90 10.59
C ASP A 171 18.55 -1.27 11.17
N VAL A 172 18.44 -1.16 12.50
CA VAL A 172 17.32 -0.46 13.17
C VAL A 172 17.33 1.01 12.76
N PRO A 173 16.18 1.63 12.45
CA PRO A 173 16.13 3.04 12.04
C PRO A 173 16.62 3.97 13.15
N ILE A 174 17.29 5.03 12.75
CA ILE A 174 17.67 6.12 13.65
C ILE A 174 16.44 6.99 13.88
N ILE A 175 16.04 7.13 15.15
CA ILE A 175 14.94 8.03 15.54
C ILE A 175 15.47 9.47 15.60
N PRO A 176 14.81 10.44 14.94
CA PRO A 176 15.16 11.86 15.03
C PRO A 176 15.19 12.36 16.48
N THR A 177 16.09 13.30 16.80
CA THR A 177 16.32 13.77 18.18
C THR A 177 15.11 14.48 18.81
N ASP A 178 14.16 14.94 17.99
CA ASP A 178 12.92 15.62 18.38
C ASP A 178 11.72 14.67 18.48
N GLN A 179 11.91 13.37 18.23
CA GLN A 179 10.85 12.36 18.22
C GLN A 179 11.18 11.18 19.14
N ASP A 180 10.15 10.48 19.62
CA ASP A 180 10.27 9.23 20.37
C ASP A 180 10.03 7.97 19.51
N TRP A 181 9.71 8.17 18.23
CA TRP A 181 9.50 7.10 17.26
C TRP A 181 9.83 7.51 15.82
N SER A 182 9.96 6.51 14.95
CA SER A 182 10.09 6.67 13.50
C SER A 182 9.28 5.59 12.79
N GLY A 183 8.49 5.99 11.79
CA GLY A 183 7.72 5.08 10.94
C GLY A 183 8.59 4.50 9.84
N VAL A 184 8.52 3.19 9.64
CA VAL A 184 9.17 2.48 8.53
C VAL A 184 8.09 1.83 7.68
N GLU A 185 8.14 2.07 6.38
CA GLU A 185 7.26 1.42 5.42
C GLU A 185 7.65 -0.05 5.26
N LEU A 186 6.76 -0.96 5.67
CA LEU A 186 6.87 -2.38 5.41
C LEU A 186 6.15 -2.70 4.09
N ARG A 187 6.90 -3.15 3.09
CA ARG A 187 6.40 -3.61 1.80
C ARG A 187 6.45 -5.13 1.74
N LEU A 188 5.37 -5.73 1.24
CA LEU A 188 5.35 -7.15 0.87
C LEU A 188 5.55 -7.25 -0.63
N ASN A 189 6.60 -7.93 -1.09
CA ASN A 189 6.86 -8.13 -2.52
C ASN A 189 6.57 -9.59 -2.90
N SER A 190 5.89 -9.77 -4.03
CA SER A 190 5.59 -11.10 -4.58
C SER A 190 6.84 -11.68 -5.25
N LYS A 191 7.23 -12.90 -4.88
CA LYS A 191 8.30 -13.61 -5.59
C LYS A 191 7.88 -14.10 -6.98
N GLU A 192 6.58 -14.17 -7.25
CA GLU A 192 6.07 -14.57 -8.57
C GLU A 192 6.34 -13.48 -9.63
N THR A 193 6.10 -12.22 -9.28
CA THR A 193 6.17 -11.08 -10.22
C THR A 193 7.33 -10.14 -9.95
N GLY A 194 7.94 -10.22 -8.76
CA GLY A 194 8.94 -9.27 -8.28
C GLY A 194 8.36 -7.90 -7.90
N GLN A 195 7.04 -7.73 -7.91
CA GLN A 195 6.37 -6.45 -7.64
C GLN A 195 5.87 -6.36 -6.20
N MET A 196 5.73 -5.12 -5.70
CA MET A 196 5.15 -4.82 -4.40
C MET A 196 3.65 -5.14 -4.42
N LEU A 197 3.18 -5.98 -3.51
CA LEU A 197 1.77 -6.38 -3.38
C LEU A 197 0.98 -5.38 -2.54
N ILE A 198 1.54 -4.97 -1.40
CA ILE A 198 0.99 -3.93 -0.53
C ILE A 198 2.07 -3.36 0.38
N SER A 199 1.85 -2.13 0.88
CA SER A 199 2.65 -1.54 1.93
C SER A 199 1.82 -1.09 3.13
N THR A 200 2.47 -1.04 4.29
CA THR A 200 1.91 -0.60 5.58
C THR A 200 3.02 0.05 6.39
N GLU A 201 2.68 0.74 7.47
CA GLU A 201 3.65 1.33 8.38
C GLU A 201 3.90 0.42 9.60
N VAL A 202 5.17 0.30 10.01
CA VAL A 202 5.60 -0.27 11.30
C VAL A 202 6.37 0.79 12.06
N LYS A 203 6.05 1.00 13.33
CA LYS A 203 6.63 2.08 14.15
C LYS A 203 7.77 1.57 15.02
N PHE A 204 8.93 2.22 14.94
CA PHE A 204 10.05 1.94 15.82
C PHE A 204 10.14 3.04 16.87
N TYR A 205 10.08 2.69 18.15
CA TYR A 205 10.06 3.66 19.26
C TYR A 205 11.22 3.44 20.22
N ASN A 206 11.61 4.51 20.94
CA ASN A 206 12.68 4.46 21.94
C ASN A 206 12.26 5.14 23.23
N CYS A 207 11.85 4.35 24.23
CA CYS A 207 11.49 4.88 25.54
C CYS A 207 12.64 5.66 26.22
N SER A 208 13.90 5.33 25.93
CA SER A 208 15.07 5.93 26.58
C SER A 208 15.25 7.42 26.28
N VAL A 209 14.57 7.96 25.27
CA VAL A 209 14.61 9.40 24.97
C VAL A 209 13.90 10.22 26.04
N HIS A 210 12.92 9.63 26.74
CA HIS A 210 12.15 10.33 27.77
C HIS A 210 12.96 10.45 29.07
N GLN A 211 13.38 11.66 29.40
CA GLN A 211 14.14 11.97 30.61
C GLN A 211 13.28 12.33 31.83
N LEU A 212 11.95 12.44 31.63
CA LEU A 212 11.00 12.83 32.67
C LEU A 212 9.90 11.79 32.80
N CYS A 213 9.51 11.48 34.04
CA CYS A 213 8.44 10.53 34.36
C CYS A 213 7.16 10.82 33.57
N LEU A 214 6.71 12.07 33.57
CA LEU A 214 5.49 12.47 32.87
C LEU A 214 5.58 12.16 31.37
N SER A 215 6.68 12.55 30.72
CA SER A 215 6.90 12.29 29.29
C SER A 215 6.94 10.79 28.96
N CYS A 216 7.54 9.97 29.83
CA CYS A 216 7.61 8.52 29.67
C CYS A 216 6.24 7.85 29.73
N VAL A 217 5.42 8.18 30.73
CA VAL A 217 4.11 7.53 30.94
C VAL A 217 3.02 8.07 30.02
N THR A 218 3.20 9.26 29.44
CA THR A 218 2.30 9.83 28.43
C THR A 218 2.70 9.47 27.00
N SER A 219 3.75 8.66 26.80
CA SER A 219 4.12 8.20 25.46
C SER A 219 2.95 7.44 24.83
N SER A 220 2.85 7.52 23.50
CA SER A 220 1.87 6.73 22.74
C SER A 220 2.22 5.24 22.70
N PHE A 221 3.42 4.87 23.17
CA PHE A 221 3.93 3.50 23.21
C PHE A 221 3.95 2.97 24.66
N ARG A 222 4.12 1.65 24.80
CA ARG A 222 4.18 0.98 26.12
C ARG A 222 5.54 1.22 26.80
N CYS A 223 5.73 2.43 27.30
CA CYS A 223 6.88 2.82 28.09
C CYS A 223 6.58 2.82 29.59
N HIS A 224 7.60 2.56 30.40
CA HIS A 224 7.53 2.43 31.84
C HIS A 224 8.62 3.27 32.52
N TRP A 225 8.25 4.07 33.52
CA TRP A 225 9.21 4.87 34.28
C TRP A 225 9.74 4.11 35.49
N CYS A 226 11.05 3.88 35.53
CA CYS A 226 11.72 3.27 36.67
C CYS A 226 12.01 4.33 37.74
N LYS A 227 11.11 4.48 38.72
CA LYS A 227 11.20 5.49 39.80
C LYS A 227 12.59 5.62 40.43
N TYR A 228 13.23 4.50 40.77
CA TYR A 228 14.52 4.50 41.48
C TYR A 228 15.74 4.62 40.57
N ARG A 229 15.64 4.17 39.31
CA ARG A 229 16.72 4.31 38.33
C ARG A 229 16.67 5.64 37.58
N ASN A 230 15.59 6.40 37.75
CA ASN A 230 15.33 7.68 37.11
C ASN A 230 15.48 7.60 35.58
N LEU A 231 14.94 6.53 34.97
CA LEU A 231 15.00 6.26 33.54
C LEU A 231 13.67 5.72 33.02
N CYS A 232 13.44 5.87 31.72
CA CYS A 232 12.31 5.30 30.99
C CYS A 232 12.75 4.08 30.17
N THR A 233 11.95 3.02 30.17
CA THR A 233 12.25 1.74 29.52
C THR A 233 10.99 1.14 28.90
N HIS A 234 11.15 0.32 27.86
CA HIS A 234 10.05 -0.47 27.30
C HIS A 234 9.84 -1.78 28.10
N ASP A 235 10.84 -2.23 28.85
CA ASP A 235 10.81 -3.46 29.66
C ASP A 235 10.71 -3.14 31.17
N PRO A 236 9.55 -3.35 31.82
CA PRO A 236 9.39 -3.17 33.26
C PRO A 236 10.35 -3.99 34.11
N SER A 237 10.82 -5.15 33.62
CA SER A 237 11.69 -6.04 34.39
C SER A 237 13.03 -5.37 34.71
N SER A 238 13.51 -4.51 33.80
CA SER A 238 14.72 -3.69 33.95
C SER A 238 14.63 -2.60 35.05
N CYS A 239 13.44 -2.34 35.58
CA CYS A 239 13.23 -1.41 36.70
C CYS A 239 13.55 -2.00 38.08
N SER A 240 13.68 -3.33 38.19
CA SER A 240 13.73 -4.05 39.45
C SER A 240 15.07 -3.94 40.18
N PHE A 241 15.01 -3.73 41.50
CA PHE A 241 16.04 -4.15 42.45
C PHE A 241 15.93 -5.66 42.68
N GLN A 242 17.05 -6.37 42.71
CA GLN A 242 17.13 -7.71 43.28
C GLN A 242 16.73 -7.57 44.76
N ARG A 243 15.57 -8.09 45.19
CA ARG A 243 15.30 -8.26 46.61
C ARG A 243 16.30 -9.30 47.11
N ASP A 244 17.27 -8.88 47.90
CA ASP A 244 18.11 -9.80 48.66
C ASP A 244 17.19 -10.75 49.45
N ALA A 245 17.13 -12.00 48.98
CA ALA A 245 16.59 -13.11 49.74
C ALA A 245 17.62 -13.47 50.82
N SER A 246 17.76 -12.63 51.84
CA SER A 246 18.49 -12.96 53.05
C SER A 246 18.00 -12.11 54.21
N MET A 247 16.94 -12.59 54.85
CA MET A 247 16.65 -12.25 56.24
C MET A 247 16.69 -13.57 57.01
N PRO A 248 17.79 -13.90 57.70
CA PRO A 248 17.80 -15.07 58.57
C PRO A 248 16.92 -14.78 59.80
N GLN A 249 16.20 -15.82 60.23
CA GLN A 249 15.48 -15.87 61.51
C GLN A 249 16.44 -15.75 62.68
#